data_AF-A0A7J8DS95-F1
#
_entry.id   AF-A0A7J8DS95-F1
#
_cell.length_a   1.000
_cell.length_b   1.000
_cell.length_c   1.000
_cell.angle_alpha   90.00
_cell.angle_beta   90.00
_cell.angle_gamma   90.00
#
_symmetry.space_group_name_H-M   'P 1'
#
loop_
_entity.id
_entity.type
_entity.pdbx_description
1 polymer ?
#
loop_
_entity_poly.entity_id
_entity_poly.type
_entity_poly.pdbx_seq_one_letter_code
_entity_poly.pdbx_strand_id
1 'polypeptide(L)'
;MRVEFKSDNTVSKRGFRAHFFSDKDECAKDNGWCQHECVNTFGSYLCRCRHGYRLHENGHDCKEAGCSHKISSAEGTLASPNWPDKYPSRRECSWNISSTSGHRVKLTFNEFEIEQHQECAYDHLEVYDGPDSLAPILGRFCGSKKPDPVVASGSSLFLRFYSDASVQRKGFQAEHSTECGGRLKAEVQTKELYSHAQFGDNNYPSQARCDWVIVAEDGYGVELIFRTFEVEEEADCGYDYMEAFDGYDSTAPRLGRFCGSGPLEEIYSAGDSLMIRFHTDDTINKKGFQARYTSTKFQDALHMRK
;
A
#
# COMPACT_ATOMS: atom_id res chain seq x y z
N MET A 1 34.38 13.99 -7.78
CA MET A 1 34.95 14.77 -6.66
C MET A 1 36.07 15.64 -7.20
N ARG A 2 36.10 16.94 -6.87
CA ARG A 2 37.11 17.92 -7.36
C ARG A 2 37.90 18.44 -6.16
N VAL A 3 39.21 18.23 -6.15
CA VAL A 3 40.12 18.78 -5.12
C VAL A 3 40.78 20.02 -5.70
N GLU A 4 40.58 21.17 -5.04
CA GLU A 4 41.24 22.42 -5.40
C GLU A 4 42.25 22.81 -4.32
N PHE A 5 43.49 23.05 -4.74
CA PHE A 5 44.53 23.58 -3.87
C PHE A 5 44.85 25.01 -4.26
N LYS A 6 44.81 25.93 -3.27
CA LYS A 6 45.17 27.33 -3.44
C LYS A 6 46.38 27.63 -2.56
N SER A 7 47.41 28.26 -3.15
CA SER A 7 48.63 28.70 -2.47
C SER A 7 48.73 30.21 -2.54
N ASP A 8 49.30 30.81 -1.50
CA ASP A 8 49.53 32.25 -1.34
C ASP A 8 50.92 32.71 -1.81
N ASN A 9 51.74 31.80 -2.40
CA ASN A 9 53.05 32.08 -3.00
C ASN A 9 54.13 32.64 -2.05
N THR A 10 53.94 32.60 -0.73
CA THR A 10 54.88 33.23 0.23
C THR A 10 56.03 32.32 0.66
N VAL A 11 55.80 31.00 0.82
CA VAL A 11 56.82 30.01 1.24
C VAL A 11 56.59 28.66 0.56
N SER A 12 57.63 28.05 0.00
CA SER A 12 57.53 26.73 -0.64
C SER A 12 57.85 25.59 0.35
N LYS A 13 56.92 24.63 0.47
CA LYS A 13 57.06 23.41 1.27
C LYS A 13 56.68 22.19 0.44
N ARG A 14 56.97 20.98 0.95
CA ARG A 14 56.48 19.74 0.33
C ARG A 14 54.95 19.79 0.24
N GLY A 15 54.42 19.58 -0.97
CA GLY A 15 52.98 19.61 -1.26
C GLY A 15 52.21 18.41 -0.69
N PHE A 16 50.95 18.27 -1.09
CA PHE A 16 50.12 17.12 -0.71
C PHE A 16 50.18 16.01 -1.79
N ARG A 17 50.02 14.76 -1.35
CA ARG A 17 49.80 13.60 -2.24
C ARG A 17 48.38 13.10 -2.01
N ALA A 18 47.50 13.30 -2.99
CA ALA A 18 46.20 12.65 -2.99
C ALA A 18 46.34 11.26 -3.60
N HIS A 19 45.86 10.23 -2.89
CA HIS A 19 45.69 8.88 -3.44
C HIS A 19 44.22 8.70 -3.76
N PHE A 20 43.92 8.57 -5.05
CA PHE A 20 42.57 8.29 -5.52
C PHE A 20 42.42 6.78 -5.60
N PHE A 21 41.64 6.20 -4.70
CA PHE A 21 41.17 4.83 -4.86
C PHE A 21 39.90 4.90 -5.70
N SER A 22 39.96 4.33 -6.90
CA SER A 22 38.73 3.99 -7.62
C SER A 22 38.24 2.68 -7.04
N ASP A 23 36.94 2.63 -6.77
CA ASP A 23 36.28 1.39 -6.42
C ASP A 23 36.45 0.39 -7.57
N LYS A 24 36.72 -0.87 -7.24
CA LYS A 24 36.87 -1.92 -8.24
C LYS A 24 35.51 -2.57 -8.39
N ASP A 25 34.95 -2.52 -9.59
CA ASP A 25 33.71 -3.25 -9.86
C ASP A 25 34.00 -4.76 -9.97
N GLU A 26 33.79 -5.49 -8.87
CA GLU A 26 33.93 -6.95 -8.89
C GLU A 26 32.80 -7.66 -9.66
N CYS A 27 31.64 -7.02 -9.81
CA CYS A 27 30.51 -7.56 -10.55
C CYS A 27 30.75 -7.58 -12.06
N ALA A 28 31.61 -6.70 -12.57
CA ALA A 28 31.97 -6.66 -13.99
C ALA A 28 32.63 -7.94 -14.51
N LYS A 29 33.15 -8.81 -13.64
CA LYS A 29 33.77 -10.08 -14.01
C LYS A 29 32.98 -11.25 -13.42
N ASP A 30 32.51 -12.13 -14.30
CA ASP A 30 31.80 -13.37 -13.94
C ASP A 30 30.65 -13.14 -12.93
N ASN A 31 29.99 -11.96 -12.99
CA ASN A 31 28.93 -11.55 -12.06
C ASN A 31 29.37 -11.62 -10.59
N GLY A 32 30.64 -11.32 -10.26
CA GLY A 32 31.16 -11.47 -8.90
C GLY A 32 31.02 -12.88 -8.33
N TRP A 33 30.91 -13.91 -9.18
CA TRP A 33 30.59 -15.29 -8.78
C TRP A 33 29.24 -15.44 -8.06
N CYS A 34 28.33 -14.47 -8.20
CA CYS A 34 26.99 -14.54 -7.66
C CYS A 34 26.12 -15.44 -8.55
N GLN A 35 25.33 -16.34 -7.94
CA GLN A 35 24.40 -17.19 -8.68
C GLN A 35 23.32 -16.38 -9.41
N HIS A 36 22.84 -15.28 -8.80
CA HIS A 36 21.79 -14.44 -9.38
C HIS A 36 22.30 -13.02 -9.69
N GLU A 37 22.18 -12.09 -8.75
CA GLU A 37 22.52 -10.69 -9.00
C GLU A 37 23.75 -10.30 -8.18
N CYS A 38 24.72 -9.66 -8.81
CA CYS A 38 25.83 -9.01 -8.12
C CYS A 38 25.58 -7.51 -8.02
N VAL A 39 25.67 -6.97 -6.80
CA VAL A 39 25.59 -5.53 -6.55
C VAL A 39 26.94 -5.03 -6.11
N ASN A 40 27.56 -4.18 -6.92
CA ASN A 40 28.82 -3.55 -6.60
C ASN A 40 28.60 -2.50 -5.50
N THR A 41 29.46 -2.49 -4.49
CA THR A 41 29.41 -1.56 -3.35
C THR A 41 30.76 -0.88 -3.19
N PHE A 42 30.82 0.23 -2.44
CA PHE A 42 32.11 0.88 -2.25
C PHE A 42 33.08 0.00 -1.45
N GLY A 43 34.14 -0.48 -2.11
CA GLY A 43 35.20 -1.32 -1.55
C GLY A 43 34.93 -2.83 -1.57
N SER A 44 33.80 -3.30 -2.14
CA SER A 44 33.41 -4.71 -2.21
C SER A 44 32.18 -4.92 -3.11
N TYR A 45 31.61 -6.11 -3.16
CA TYR A 45 30.29 -6.40 -3.73
C TYR A 45 29.48 -7.31 -2.80
N LEU A 46 28.18 -7.47 -3.10
CA LEU A 46 27.29 -8.42 -2.44
C LEU A 46 26.43 -9.14 -3.49
N CYS A 47 26.19 -10.43 -3.28
CA CYS A 47 25.22 -11.19 -4.06
C CYS A 47 23.79 -11.04 -3.50
N ARG A 48 22.82 -10.81 -4.39
CA ARG A 48 21.39 -10.78 -4.10
C ARG A 48 20.67 -11.90 -4.84
N CYS A 49 19.65 -12.43 -4.20
CA CYS A 49 18.79 -13.45 -4.78
C CYS A 49 17.49 -12.84 -5.29
N ARG A 50 17.01 -13.35 -6.43
CA ARG A 50 15.71 -12.99 -7.01
C ARG A 50 14.55 -13.42 -6.13
N HIS A 51 13.36 -12.88 -6.42
CA HIS A 51 12.14 -13.20 -5.69
C HIS A 51 11.91 -14.72 -5.58
N GLY A 52 11.55 -15.18 -4.38
CA GLY A 52 11.39 -16.61 -4.08
C GLY A 52 12.67 -17.35 -3.67
N TYR A 53 13.83 -16.67 -3.65
CA TYR A 53 15.10 -17.24 -3.22
C TYR A 53 15.73 -16.40 -2.10
N ARG A 54 16.55 -17.05 -1.27
CA ARG A 54 17.35 -16.40 -0.23
C ARG A 54 18.83 -16.76 -0.39
N LEU A 55 19.69 -15.83 0.02
CA LEU A 55 21.14 -16.05 -0.05
C LEU A 55 21.54 -17.23 0.83
N HIS A 56 22.34 -18.11 0.25
CA HIS A 56 22.96 -19.25 0.92
C HIS A 56 24.07 -18.76 1.86
N GLU A 57 24.50 -19.61 2.78
CA GLU A 57 25.50 -19.26 3.81
C GLU A 57 26.89 -19.00 3.22
N ASN A 58 27.15 -19.45 2.00
CA ASN A 58 28.39 -19.14 1.29
C ASN A 58 28.41 -17.72 0.69
N GLY A 59 27.31 -16.96 0.77
CA GLY A 59 27.24 -15.58 0.29
C GLY A 59 27.18 -15.43 -1.24
N HIS A 60 27.14 -16.53 -1.99
CA HIS A 60 27.15 -16.54 -3.45
C HIS A 60 25.95 -17.25 -4.06
N ASP A 61 25.54 -18.38 -3.47
CA ASP A 61 24.45 -19.20 -4.00
C ASP A 61 23.10 -18.74 -3.46
N CYS A 62 22.04 -19.09 -4.17
CA CYS A 62 20.66 -18.80 -3.83
C CYS A 62 19.91 -20.11 -3.63
N LYS A 63 19.42 -20.32 -2.41
CA LYS A 63 18.53 -21.44 -2.09
C LYS A 63 17.09 -21.00 -2.12
N GLU A 64 16.19 -21.92 -2.43
CA GLU A 64 14.75 -21.64 -2.38
C GLU A 64 14.35 -21.14 -1.00
N ALA A 65 13.58 -20.05 -0.99
CA ALA A 65 12.92 -19.56 0.21
C ALA A 65 11.47 -20.08 0.23
N GLY A 66 10.81 -20.03 1.38
CA GLY A 66 9.36 -20.17 1.43
C GLY A 66 8.71 -19.07 0.58
N CYS A 67 7.63 -19.40 -0.13
CA CYS A 67 6.96 -18.48 -1.05
C CYS A 67 5.69 -17.84 -0.47
N SER A 68 5.67 -17.67 0.85
CA SER A 68 4.55 -17.06 1.56
C SER A 68 5.00 -15.72 2.13
N HIS A 69 4.41 -14.65 1.62
CA HIS A 69 4.78 -13.28 1.94
C HIS A 69 3.65 -12.60 2.71
N LYS A 70 4.00 -11.86 3.76
CA LYS A 70 3.09 -10.96 4.48
C LYS A 70 3.56 -9.54 4.22
N ILE A 71 2.67 -8.70 3.70
CA ILE A 71 2.96 -7.34 3.28
C ILE A 71 2.03 -6.40 4.04
N SER A 72 2.62 -5.46 4.76
CA SER A 72 1.89 -4.44 5.54
C SER A 72 2.29 -3.01 5.17
N SER A 73 3.15 -2.83 4.16
CA SER A 73 3.52 -1.50 3.67
C SER A 73 2.36 -0.89 2.87
N ALA A 74 2.17 0.43 2.99
CA ALA A 74 1.11 1.16 2.30
C ALA A 74 1.19 1.01 0.77
N GLU A 75 2.42 0.89 0.24
CA GLU A 75 2.71 0.66 -1.17
C GLU A 75 3.92 -0.26 -1.33
N GLY A 76 4.12 -0.78 -2.53
CA GLY A 76 5.31 -1.53 -2.90
C GLY A 76 5.13 -2.40 -4.14
N THR A 77 6.19 -3.12 -4.49
CA THR A 77 6.21 -4.03 -5.64
C THR A 77 6.26 -5.48 -5.20
N LEU A 78 5.54 -6.35 -5.91
CA LEU A 78 5.60 -7.79 -5.77
C LEU A 78 5.73 -8.44 -7.15
N ALA A 79 6.32 -9.63 -7.19
CA ALA A 79 6.54 -10.34 -8.43
C ALA A 79 6.50 -11.84 -8.23
N SER A 80 6.23 -12.56 -9.32
CA SER A 80 6.38 -14.01 -9.36
C SER A 80 7.81 -14.43 -9.01
N PRO A 81 8.01 -15.66 -8.50
CA PRO A 81 9.35 -16.15 -8.22
C PRO A 81 10.24 -16.13 -9.47
N ASN A 82 11.52 -15.85 -9.26
CA ASN A 82 12.54 -15.74 -10.31
C ASN A 82 12.35 -14.59 -11.32
N TRP A 83 11.34 -13.72 -11.15
CA TRP A 83 11.17 -12.52 -11.99
C TRP A 83 12.48 -11.71 -12.07
N PRO A 84 12.90 -11.23 -13.27
CA PRO A 84 12.18 -11.22 -14.57
C PRO A 84 12.35 -12.47 -15.43
N ASP A 85 13.08 -13.49 -14.94
CA ASP A 85 13.20 -14.77 -15.63
C ASP A 85 11.98 -15.65 -15.36
N LYS A 86 11.93 -16.80 -16.05
CA LYS A 86 10.78 -17.70 -15.96
C LYS A 86 10.56 -18.20 -14.54
N TYR A 87 9.30 -18.21 -14.09
CA TYR A 87 8.94 -18.79 -12.80
C TYR A 87 9.26 -20.30 -12.76
N PRO A 88 9.50 -20.89 -11.58
CA PRO A 88 9.73 -22.34 -11.46
C PRO A 88 8.44 -23.14 -11.64
N SER A 89 8.55 -24.38 -12.10
CA SER A 89 7.46 -25.37 -12.16
C SER A 89 7.04 -25.85 -10.77
N ARG A 90 5.81 -26.32 -10.61
CA ARG A 90 5.28 -26.95 -9.38
C ARG A 90 5.40 -26.05 -8.16
N ARG A 91 5.13 -24.75 -8.37
CA ARG A 91 5.30 -23.75 -7.34
C ARG A 91 3.95 -23.21 -6.90
N GLU A 92 3.83 -23.03 -5.60
CA GLU A 92 2.71 -22.32 -5.01
C GLU A 92 3.25 -21.18 -4.16
N CYS A 93 2.77 -19.98 -4.44
CA CYS A 93 3.20 -18.75 -3.77
C CYS A 93 1.99 -17.94 -3.33
N SER A 94 2.10 -17.32 -2.17
CA SER A 94 1.01 -16.54 -1.59
C SER A 94 1.52 -15.19 -1.10
N TRP A 95 0.74 -14.13 -1.36
CA TRP A 95 0.97 -12.81 -0.78
C TRP A 95 -0.27 -12.41 0.00
N ASN A 96 -0.14 -12.24 1.31
CA ASN A 96 -1.15 -11.66 2.17
C ASN A 96 -0.82 -10.18 2.36
N ILE A 97 -1.60 -9.32 1.72
CA ILE A 97 -1.43 -7.87 1.75
C ILE A 97 -2.48 -7.29 2.69
N SER A 98 -2.02 -6.67 3.76
CA SER A 98 -2.86 -5.96 4.72
C SER A 98 -2.55 -4.47 4.68
N SER A 99 -3.59 -3.64 4.71
CA SER A 99 -3.50 -2.19 4.75
C SER A 99 -4.20 -1.63 5.99
N THR A 100 -4.08 -0.32 6.19
CA THR A 100 -4.70 0.45 7.27
C THR A 100 -6.22 0.31 7.24
N SER A 101 -6.82 0.16 8.42
CA SER A 101 -8.28 0.01 8.55
C SER A 101 -9.04 1.17 7.87
N GLY A 102 -10.18 0.84 7.26
CA GLY A 102 -10.98 1.81 6.52
C GLY A 102 -10.43 2.18 5.13
N HIS A 103 -9.30 1.60 4.71
CA HIS A 103 -8.76 1.75 3.37
C HIS A 103 -8.89 0.46 2.56
N ARG A 104 -8.53 0.54 1.29
CA ARG A 104 -8.64 -0.55 0.32
C ARG A 104 -7.28 -0.84 -0.30
N VAL A 105 -7.01 -2.11 -0.56
CA VAL A 105 -5.80 -2.51 -1.28
C VAL A 105 -6.09 -2.50 -2.78
N LYS A 106 -5.25 -1.82 -3.55
CA LYS A 106 -5.23 -1.87 -5.00
C LYS A 106 -4.01 -2.61 -5.48
N LEU A 107 -4.19 -3.43 -6.51
CA LEU A 107 -3.15 -4.16 -7.22
C LEU A 107 -3.15 -3.74 -8.69
N THR A 108 -2.03 -3.26 -9.17
CA THR A 108 -1.83 -2.83 -10.56
C THR A 108 -0.73 -3.66 -11.19
N PHE A 109 -1.02 -4.30 -12.33
CA PHE A 109 -0.03 -5.10 -13.03
C PHE A 109 0.82 -4.22 -13.96
N ASN A 110 2.14 -4.36 -13.83
CA ASN A 110 3.11 -3.77 -14.73
C ASN A 110 3.38 -4.73 -15.90
N GLU A 111 3.63 -5.99 -15.56
CA GLU A 111 3.95 -7.07 -16.50
C GLU A 111 3.15 -8.32 -16.16
N PHE A 112 2.73 -9.08 -17.19
CA PHE A 112 1.94 -10.28 -17.01
C PHE A 112 2.09 -11.26 -18.19
N GLU A 113 2.74 -12.39 -17.94
CA GLU A 113 2.89 -13.50 -18.87
C GLU A 113 2.90 -14.82 -18.09
N ILE A 114 1.74 -15.44 -17.97
CA ILE A 114 1.54 -16.78 -17.38
C ILE A 114 1.12 -17.73 -18.52
N GLU A 115 1.31 -19.05 -18.36
CA GLU A 115 0.84 -20.03 -19.34
C GLU A 115 -0.61 -19.76 -19.76
N GLN A 116 -0.86 -19.79 -21.07
CA GLN A 116 -2.19 -19.53 -21.60
C GLN A 116 -3.03 -20.82 -21.61
N HIS A 117 -4.19 -20.75 -20.98
CA HIS A 117 -5.20 -21.80 -21.02
C HIS A 117 -6.60 -21.18 -20.97
N GLN A 118 -7.59 -21.79 -21.62
CA GLN A 118 -8.95 -21.24 -21.72
C GLN A 118 -9.58 -20.96 -20.34
N GLU A 119 -9.44 -21.91 -19.42
CA GLU A 119 -9.97 -21.82 -18.04
C GLU A 119 -8.87 -21.56 -16.99
N CYS A 120 -7.66 -21.20 -17.42
CA CYS A 120 -6.50 -21.04 -16.54
C CYS A 120 -6.25 -22.25 -15.61
N ALA A 121 -6.44 -23.47 -16.13
CA ALA A 121 -6.42 -24.70 -15.33
C ALA A 121 -5.02 -25.17 -14.95
N TYR A 122 -4.01 -24.76 -15.72
CA TYR A 122 -2.60 -25.02 -15.46
C TYR A 122 -2.05 -23.88 -14.57
N ASP A 123 -1.15 -23.05 -15.10
CA ASP A 123 -0.61 -21.93 -14.35
C ASP A 123 -1.62 -20.78 -14.26
N HIS A 124 -1.73 -20.18 -13.07
CA HIS A 124 -2.63 -19.06 -12.85
C HIS A 124 -2.29 -18.24 -11.60
N LEU A 125 -2.78 -17.00 -11.59
CA LEU A 125 -2.82 -16.13 -10.42
C LEU A 125 -4.28 -15.94 -9.99
N GLU A 126 -4.61 -16.36 -8.77
CA GLU A 126 -5.87 -16.06 -8.09
C GLU A 126 -5.70 -14.87 -7.16
N VAL A 127 -6.71 -14.00 -7.16
CA VAL A 127 -6.78 -12.82 -6.29
C VAL A 127 -8.10 -12.88 -5.52
N TYR A 128 -8.01 -12.77 -4.20
CA TYR A 128 -9.13 -12.93 -3.26
C TYR A 128 -9.37 -11.64 -2.46
N ASP A 129 -10.64 -11.32 -2.25
CA ASP A 129 -11.13 -10.13 -1.56
C ASP A 129 -11.14 -10.30 -0.04
N GLY A 130 -9.97 -10.50 0.56
CA GLY A 130 -9.85 -10.72 1.98
C GLY A 130 -8.46 -11.20 2.40
N PRO A 131 -8.33 -11.69 3.64
CA PRO A 131 -7.04 -12.05 4.20
C PRO A 131 -6.50 -13.42 3.74
N ASP A 132 -7.34 -14.27 3.15
CA ASP A 132 -6.96 -15.65 2.79
C ASP A 132 -7.80 -16.21 1.62
N SER A 133 -7.54 -17.47 1.28
CA SER A 133 -8.21 -18.20 0.18
C SER A 133 -9.66 -18.58 0.43
N LEU A 134 -10.22 -18.34 1.62
CA LEU A 134 -11.65 -18.56 1.92
C LEU A 134 -12.50 -17.36 1.51
N ALA A 135 -11.87 -16.21 1.24
CA ALA A 135 -12.54 -15.01 0.79
C ALA A 135 -13.07 -15.14 -0.67
N PRO A 136 -14.00 -14.27 -1.09
CA PRO A 136 -14.48 -14.25 -2.48
C PRO A 136 -13.35 -14.02 -3.49
N ILE A 137 -13.36 -14.73 -4.62
CA ILE A 137 -12.38 -14.53 -5.71
C ILE A 137 -12.74 -13.26 -6.50
N LEU A 138 -11.81 -12.33 -6.60
CA LEU A 138 -11.89 -11.15 -7.47
C LEU A 138 -11.50 -11.48 -8.91
N GLY A 139 -10.60 -12.44 -9.10
CA GLY A 139 -10.24 -12.91 -10.42
C GLY A 139 -9.23 -14.06 -10.42
N ARG A 140 -9.24 -14.79 -11.53
CA ARG A 140 -8.25 -15.81 -11.87
C ARG A 140 -7.65 -15.46 -13.22
N PHE A 141 -6.34 -15.29 -13.27
CA PHE A 141 -5.65 -14.71 -14.41
C PHE A 141 -4.56 -15.64 -14.94
N CYS A 142 -4.47 -15.75 -16.27
CA CYS A 142 -3.42 -16.47 -16.98
C CYS A 142 -3.25 -15.91 -18.41
N GLY A 143 -2.27 -16.41 -19.17
CA GLY A 143 -1.93 -15.88 -20.50
C GLY A 143 -1.10 -14.60 -20.44
N SER A 144 -1.06 -13.87 -21.56
CA SER A 144 -0.23 -12.66 -21.75
C SER A 144 -1.03 -11.36 -21.80
N LYS A 145 -2.36 -11.42 -21.61
CA LYS A 145 -3.18 -10.21 -21.50
C LYS A 145 -3.04 -9.68 -20.09
N LYS A 146 -2.48 -8.48 -19.96
CA LYS A 146 -2.36 -7.79 -18.67
C LYS A 146 -3.75 -7.55 -18.05
N PRO A 147 -4.01 -8.00 -16.81
CA PRO A 147 -5.27 -7.74 -16.12
C PRO A 147 -5.47 -6.24 -15.84
N ASP A 148 -6.74 -5.84 -15.76
CA ASP A 148 -7.10 -4.51 -15.26
C ASP A 148 -6.76 -4.40 -13.76
N PRO A 149 -6.54 -3.19 -13.23
CA PRO A 149 -6.27 -3.00 -11.81
C PRO A 149 -7.37 -3.61 -10.94
N VAL A 150 -6.96 -4.39 -9.94
CA VAL A 150 -7.87 -5.05 -9.00
C VAL A 150 -7.90 -4.24 -7.71
N VAL A 151 -9.09 -3.90 -7.21
CA VAL A 151 -9.25 -3.17 -5.96
C VAL A 151 -10.10 -4.00 -5.00
N ALA A 152 -9.54 -4.35 -3.84
CA ALA A 152 -10.27 -5.03 -2.77
C ALA A 152 -11.46 -4.19 -2.29
N SER A 153 -12.46 -4.82 -1.67
CA SER A 153 -13.53 -4.12 -0.97
C SER A 153 -13.06 -3.56 0.38
N GLY A 154 -12.04 -4.16 1.00
CA GLY A 154 -11.50 -3.75 2.29
C GLY A 154 -9.97 -3.70 2.34
N SER A 155 -9.45 -3.67 3.57
CA SER A 155 -8.02 -3.47 3.85
C SER A 155 -7.18 -4.74 3.76
N SER A 156 -7.67 -5.78 3.07
CA SER A 156 -6.96 -7.05 2.91
C SER A 156 -7.16 -7.61 1.51
N LEU A 157 -6.08 -8.08 0.91
CA LEU A 157 -6.05 -8.72 -0.39
C LEU A 157 -5.11 -9.92 -0.33
N PHE A 158 -5.58 -11.08 -0.77
CA PHE A 158 -4.79 -12.30 -0.79
C PHE A 158 -4.56 -12.75 -2.23
N LEU A 159 -3.29 -12.98 -2.59
CA LEU A 159 -2.90 -13.48 -3.90
C LEU A 159 -2.37 -14.88 -3.76
N ARG A 160 -2.71 -15.76 -4.71
CA ARG A 160 -2.19 -17.12 -4.81
C ARG A 160 -1.75 -17.41 -6.24
N PHE A 161 -0.45 -17.63 -6.44
CA PHE A 161 0.10 -18.05 -7.71
C PHE A 161 0.37 -19.55 -7.67
N TYR A 162 -0.06 -20.25 -8.71
CA TYR A 162 0.14 -21.68 -8.90
C TYR A 162 0.82 -21.93 -10.26
N SER A 163 1.84 -22.79 -10.27
CA SER A 163 2.44 -23.34 -11.49
C SER A 163 2.47 -24.86 -11.50
N ASP A 164 2.25 -25.44 -12.66
CA ASP A 164 2.19 -26.88 -12.90
C ASP A 164 3.57 -27.45 -13.29
N ALA A 165 3.62 -28.66 -13.84
CA ALA A 165 4.86 -29.33 -14.20
C ALA A 165 5.64 -28.71 -15.37
N SER A 166 5.02 -27.89 -16.21
CA SER A 166 5.55 -27.51 -17.53
C SER A 166 5.19 -26.08 -17.94
N VAL A 167 5.68 -25.65 -19.11
CA VAL A 167 5.34 -24.36 -19.77
C VAL A 167 5.50 -23.11 -18.89
N GLN A 168 6.69 -22.90 -18.34
CA GLN A 168 6.97 -21.68 -17.58
C GLN A 168 7.15 -20.46 -18.50
N ARG A 169 6.56 -19.34 -18.08
CA ARG A 169 6.66 -18.00 -18.69
C ARG A 169 7.35 -17.04 -17.73
N LYS A 170 7.50 -15.76 -18.10
CA LYS A 170 8.16 -14.75 -17.25
C LYS A 170 7.43 -14.54 -15.91
N GLY A 171 6.12 -14.75 -15.89
CA GLY A 171 5.28 -14.54 -14.72
C GLY A 171 4.75 -13.13 -14.65
N PHE A 172 4.75 -12.50 -13.49
CA PHE A 172 4.16 -11.19 -13.30
C PHE A 172 5.00 -10.29 -12.39
N GLN A 173 4.85 -8.99 -12.61
CA GLN A 173 5.24 -7.95 -11.66
C GLN A 173 4.04 -7.03 -11.47
N ALA A 174 3.73 -6.74 -10.22
CA ALA A 174 2.64 -5.87 -9.84
C ALA A 174 3.07 -4.89 -8.75
N GLU A 175 2.39 -3.76 -8.70
CA GLU A 175 2.46 -2.79 -7.63
C GLU A 175 1.20 -2.87 -6.80
N HIS A 176 1.36 -2.92 -5.48
CA HIS A 176 0.26 -2.76 -4.55
C HIS A 176 0.31 -1.35 -3.97
N SER A 177 -0.87 -0.77 -3.73
CA SER A 177 -1.02 0.50 -3.05
C SER A 177 -2.26 0.52 -2.19
N THR A 178 -2.27 1.42 -1.21
CA THR A 178 -3.41 1.67 -0.35
C THR A 178 -4.19 2.83 -0.91
N GLU A 179 -5.45 2.58 -1.28
CA GLU A 179 -6.40 3.62 -1.68
C GLU A 179 -7.36 3.92 -0.53
N CYS A 180 -7.62 5.20 -0.30
CA CYS A 180 -8.63 5.62 0.66
C CYS A 180 -10.03 5.56 0.06
N GLY A 181 -11.05 5.64 0.92
CA GLY A 181 -12.45 5.61 0.53
C GLY A 181 -13.03 4.20 0.33
N GLY A 182 -14.27 4.17 -0.13
CA GLY A 182 -15.06 2.98 -0.36
C GLY A 182 -16.16 2.75 0.67
N ARG A 183 -16.81 1.59 0.59
CA ARG A 183 -17.96 1.25 1.43
C ARG A 183 -17.49 0.48 2.67
N LEU A 184 -17.79 1.00 3.85
CA LEU A 184 -17.45 0.41 5.14
C LEU A 184 -18.72 -0.11 5.81
N LYS A 185 -18.61 -1.26 6.50
CA LYS A 185 -19.72 -1.82 7.29
C LYS A 185 -19.55 -1.45 8.76
N ALA A 186 -20.49 -0.67 9.29
CA ALA A 186 -20.63 -0.44 10.72
C ALA A 186 -21.19 -1.69 11.40
N GLU A 187 -20.59 -2.04 12.54
CA GLU A 187 -20.99 -3.16 13.38
C GLU A 187 -21.10 -2.69 14.83
N VAL A 188 -21.68 -3.51 15.69
CA VAL A 188 -21.72 -3.24 17.15
C VAL A 188 -20.30 -3.15 17.73
N GLN A 189 -19.34 -3.88 17.14
CA GLN A 189 -17.94 -3.71 17.47
C GLN A 189 -17.39 -2.45 16.81
N THR A 190 -16.86 -1.54 17.63
CA THR A 190 -16.24 -0.30 17.16
C THR A 190 -15.04 -0.59 16.25
N LYS A 191 -15.01 0.10 15.11
CA LYS A 191 -13.92 0.04 14.12
C LYS A 191 -13.22 1.40 13.99
N GLU A 192 -11.98 1.37 13.54
CA GLU A 192 -11.16 2.57 13.34
C GLU A 192 -11.19 3.01 11.87
N LEU A 193 -11.19 4.33 11.66
CA LEU A 193 -11.06 5.01 10.39
C LEU A 193 -9.95 6.05 10.49
N TYR A 194 -9.10 6.10 9.47
CA TYR A 194 -7.98 7.03 9.40
C TYR A 194 -8.12 7.89 8.15
N SER A 195 -7.67 9.14 8.23
CA SER A 195 -7.63 10.07 7.10
C SER A 195 -6.74 9.59 5.95
N HIS A 196 -5.68 8.84 6.26
CA HIS A 196 -4.71 8.33 5.28
C HIS A 196 -4.01 7.07 5.79
N ALA A 197 -3.34 6.36 4.87
CA ALA A 197 -2.74 5.05 5.13
C ALA A 197 -1.60 5.07 6.16
N GLN A 198 -0.81 6.15 6.19
CA GLN A 198 0.37 6.28 7.05
C GLN A 198 0.11 7.17 8.29
N PHE A 199 -1.13 7.19 8.76
CA PHE A 199 -1.50 8.01 9.92
C PHE A 199 -0.66 7.66 11.14
N GLY A 200 -0.01 8.68 11.71
CA GLY A 200 0.88 8.55 12.86
C GLY A 200 2.37 8.51 12.49
N ASP A 201 2.70 8.07 11.27
CA ASP A 201 4.07 8.11 10.75
C ASP A 201 4.34 9.42 10.00
N ASN A 202 3.36 9.86 9.20
CA ASN A 202 3.44 11.06 8.36
C ASN A 202 2.18 11.94 8.50
N ASN A 203 2.25 13.14 7.94
CA ASN A 203 1.08 13.99 7.67
C ASN A 203 0.31 13.45 6.44
N TYR A 204 -0.96 13.82 6.31
CA TYR A 204 -1.77 13.38 5.17
C TYR A 204 -1.19 13.86 3.82
N PRO A 205 -1.41 13.13 2.71
CA PRO A 205 -0.93 13.55 1.40
C PRO A 205 -1.71 14.76 0.87
N SER A 206 -1.05 15.56 0.03
CA SER A 206 -1.68 16.62 -0.74
C SER A 206 -2.53 16.07 -1.90
N GLN A 207 -3.51 16.85 -2.36
CA GLN A 207 -4.43 16.53 -3.46
C GLN A 207 -5.18 15.20 -3.28
N ALA A 208 -5.41 14.80 -2.03
CA ALA A 208 -6.15 13.60 -1.70
C ALA A 208 -7.65 13.87 -1.76
N ARG A 209 -8.39 12.90 -2.31
CA ARG A 209 -9.85 12.90 -2.28
C ARG A 209 -10.35 11.52 -1.89
N CYS A 210 -10.83 11.42 -0.66
CA CYS A 210 -11.26 10.17 -0.08
C CYS A 210 -12.75 10.24 0.26
N ASP A 211 -13.55 9.37 -0.36
CA ASP A 211 -14.99 9.27 -0.13
C ASP A 211 -15.29 7.92 0.53
N TRP A 212 -15.62 7.93 1.81
CA TRP A 212 -16.08 6.75 2.56
C TRP A 212 -17.59 6.78 2.74
N VAL A 213 -18.24 5.63 2.59
CA VAL A 213 -19.66 5.46 2.93
C VAL A 213 -19.76 4.38 3.98
N ILE A 214 -20.06 4.77 5.22
CA ILE A 214 -20.23 3.86 6.34
C ILE A 214 -21.71 3.47 6.41
N VAL A 215 -21.99 2.17 6.43
CA VAL A 215 -23.35 1.65 6.36
C VAL A 215 -23.61 0.69 7.52
N ALA A 216 -24.66 0.97 8.27
CA ALA A 216 -25.19 0.14 9.35
C ALA A 216 -26.24 -0.85 8.81
N GLU A 217 -26.66 -1.80 9.66
CA GLU A 217 -27.79 -2.68 9.34
C GLU A 217 -29.12 -1.94 9.48
N ASP A 218 -30.16 -2.45 8.82
CA ASP A 218 -31.49 -1.84 8.85
C ASP A 218 -32.01 -1.69 10.30
N GLY A 219 -32.55 -0.51 10.62
CA GLY A 219 -32.96 -0.15 11.98
C GLY A 219 -31.85 0.37 12.90
N TYR A 220 -30.63 0.56 12.40
CA TYR A 220 -29.49 1.15 13.11
C TYR A 220 -28.93 2.36 12.37
N GLY A 221 -28.31 3.27 13.11
CA GLY A 221 -27.51 4.38 12.60
C GLY A 221 -26.02 4.19 12.84
N VAL A 222 -25.23 5.14 12.35
CA VAL A 222 -23.79 5.21 12.49
C VAL A 222 -23.45 6.34 13.46
N GLU A 223 -22.69 6.01 14.50
CA GLU A 223 -22.03 6.96 15.38
C GLU A 223 -20.56 7.07 14.97
N LEU A 224 -20.06 8.30 14.84
CA LEU A 224 -18.68 8.62 14.49
C LEU A 224 -18.05 9.54 15.54
N ILE A 225 -16.99 9.06 16.17
CA ILE A 225 -16.29 9.72 17.28
C ILE A 225 -14.84 9.98 16.88
N PHE A 226 -14.40 11.23 16.95
CA PHE A 226 -13.01 11.60 16.65
C PHE A 226 -12.12 11.46 17.88
N ARG A 227 -10.97 10.79 17.70
CA ARG A 227 -9.90 10.73 18.69
C ARG A 227 -8.84 11.80 18.46
N THR A 228 -8.63 12.13 17.19
CA THR A 228 -7.71 13.16 16.74
C THR A 228 -8.31 13.76 15.49
N PHE A 229 -8.27 15.08 15.39
CA PHE A 229 -8.64 15.82 14.20
C PHE A 229 -7.72 17.04 14.12
N GLU A 230 -6.78 17.01 13.18
CA GLU A 230 -5.82 18.08 12.94
C GLU A 230 -5.70 18.24 11.43
N VAL A 231 -6.59 19.04 10.87
CA VAL A 231 -6.61 19.42 9.45
C VAL A 231 -6.15 20.89 9.36
N GLU A 232 -5.68 21.33 8.20
CA GLU A 232 -5.38 22.75 7.97
C GLU A 232 -6.53 23.65 8.48
N GLU A 233 -6.18 24.75 9.14
CA GLU A 233 -7.15 25.66 9.73
C GLU A 233 -7.33 26.85 8.79
N GLU A 234 -8.57 27.10 8.36
CA GLU A 234 -8.92 28.27 7.57
C GLU A 234 -10.34 28.72 7.89
N ALA A 235 -10.61 30.02 7.82
CA ALA A 235 -11.87 30.64 8.25
C ALA A 235 -13.14 29.99 7.65
N ASP A 236 -13.07 29.61 6.36
CA ASP A 236 -14.19 28.98 5.64
C ASP A 236 -13.94 27.49 5.32
N CYS A 237 -12.89 26.89 5.91
CA CYS A 237 -12.41 25.54 5.59
C CYS A 237 -12.24 25.33 4.07
N GLY A 238 -11.68 26.33 3.38
CA GLY A 238 -11.61 26.38 1.92
C GLY A 238 -10.55 25.48 1.30
N TYR A 239 -9.44 25.24 2.01
CA TYR A 239 -8.29 24.45 1.57
C TYR A 239 -8.52 22.96 1.87
N ASP A 240 -8.03 22.47 3.02
CA ASP A 240 -8.27 21.12 3.49
C ASP A 240 -9.50 21.03 4.38
N TYR A 241 -10.29 19.97 4.19
CA TYR A 241 -11.51 19.79 4.97
C TYR A 241 -12.04 18.35 4.96
N MET A 242 -12.83 18.04 5.98
CA MET A 242 -13.69 16.86 6.02
C MET A 242 -15.16 17.30 5.99
N GLU A 243 -15.95 16.69 5.12
CA GLU A 243 -17.40 16.83 5.10
C GLU A 243 -18.07 15.54 5.55
N ALA A 244 -19.18 15.66 6.27
CA ALA A 244 -20.06 14.56 6.62
C ALA A 244 -21.45 14.79 6.04
N PHE A 245 -22.05 13.74 5.47
CA PHE A 245 -23.39 13.75 4.89
C PHE A 245 -24.21 12.59 5.47
N ASP A 246 -25.47 12.87 5.80
CA ASP A 246 -26.42 11.91 6.35
C ASP A 246 -27.07 11.09 5.23
N GLY A 247 -26.26 10.22 4.61
CA GLY A 247 -26.70 9.36 3.51
C GLY A 247 -25.55 8.69 2.76
N TYR A 248 -25.86 8.20 1.57
CA TYR A 248 -24.96 7.39 0.75
C TYR A 248 -24.01 8.18 -0.16
N ASP A 249 -24.32 9.45 -0.41
CA ASP A 249 -23.58 10.30 -1.33
C ASP A 249 -23.67 11.79 -0.93
N SER A 250 -22.96 12.65 -1.67
CA SER A 250 -22.88 14.09 -1.37
C SER A 250 -24.14 14.89 -1.75
N THR A 251 -25.20 14.24 -2.25
CA THR A 251 -26.51 14.88 -2.46
C THR A 251 -27.39 14.82 -1.20
N ALA A 252 -27.03 13.96 -0.24
CA ALA A 252 -27.69 13.86 1.05
C ALA A 252 -27.48 15.12 1.92
N PRO A 253 -28.29 15.32 2.97
CA PRO A 253 -28.13 16.47 3.88
C PRO A 253 -26.72 16.52 4.48
N ARG A 254 -26.02 17.64 4.28
CA ARG A 254 -24.68 17.86 4.85
C ARG A 254 -24.80 18.13 6.35
N LEU A 255 -24.18 17.27 7.16
CA LEU A 255 -24.10 17.41 8.61
C LEU A 255 -23.08 18.49 9.01
N GLY A 256 -22.01 18.65 8.23
CA GLY A 256 -21.06 19.73 8.41
C GLY A 256 -19.84 19.64 7.49
N ARG A 257 -19.05 20.72 7.52
CA ARG A 257 -17.71 20.81 6.92
C ARG A 257 -16.77 21.25 8.03
N PHE A 258 -15.67 20.54 8.21
CA PHE A 258 -14.78 20.65 9.36
C PHE A 258 -13.33 20.76 8.91
N CYS A 259 -12.57 21.62 9.58
CA CYS A 259 -11.13 21.81 9.40
C CYS A 259 -10.51 22.25 10.74
N GLY A 260 -9.21 22.53 10.81
CA GLY A 260 -8.53 22.87 12.06
C GLY A 260 -8.58 21.73 13.09
N SER A 261 -9.10 22.00 14.29
CA SER A 261 -9.24 21.00 15.37
C SER A 261 -10.52 20.16 15.31
N GLY A 262 -11.33 20.32 14.25
CA GLY A 262 -12.43 19.40 13.94
C GLY A 262 -13.78 19.70 14.60
N PRO A 263 -14.74 18.78 14.47
CA PRO A 263 -16.03 18.93 15.12
C PRO A 263 -15.88 18.89 16.64
N LEU A 264 -16.62 19.75 17.34
CA LEU A 264 -16.65 19.79 18.80
C LEU A 264 -17.48 18.65 19.41
N GLU A 265 -18.35 18.03 18.60
CA GLU A 265 -19.30 17.02 19.01
C GLU A 265 -19.21 15.78 18.11
N GLU A 266 -19.73 14.66 18.61
CA GLU A 266 -19.84 13.41 17.88
C GLU A 266 -20.88 13.52 16.75
N ILE A 267 -20.65 12.78 15.66
CA ILE A 267 -21.53 12.81 14.49
C ILE A 267 -22.39 11.55 14.48
N TYR A 268 -23.70 11.74 14.33
CA TYR A 268 -24.68 10.66 14.23
C TYR A 268 -25.44 10.76 12.91
N SER A 269 -25.60 9.65 12.20
CA SER A 269 -26.55 9.57 11.09
C SER A 269 -27.98 9.49 11.61
N ALA A 270 -28.94 10.12 10.90
CA ALA A 270 -30.36 9.89 11.14
C ALA A 270 -30.85 8.62 10.42
N GLY A 271 -30.18 8.23 9.33
CA GLY A 271 -30.42 6.99 8.60
C GLY A 271 -29.41 5.89 8.89
N ASP A 272 -29.39 4.88 8.02
CA ASP A 272 -28.50 3.71 8.05
C ASP A 272 -27.10 3.99 7.48
N SER A 273 -26.84 5.21 7.03
CA SER A 273 -25.64 5.55 6.29
C SER A 273 -25.08 6.91 6.65
N LEU A 274 -23.75 7.00 6.62
CA LEU A 274 -22.97 8.21 6.84
C LEU A 274 -21.86 8.27 5.79
N MET A 275 -21.91 9.27 4.91
CA MET A 275 -20.82 9.54 3.96
C MET A 275 -19.84 10.54 4.56
N ILE A 276 -18.56 10.23 4.47
CA ILE A 276 -17.45 11.09 4.84
C ILE A 276 -16.63 11.40 3.58
N ARG A 277 -16.40 12.68 3.32
CA ARG A 277 -15.47 13.14 2.29
C ARG A 277 -14.30 13.84 2.96
N PHE A 278 -13.07 13.41 2.67
CA PHE A 278 -11.86 14.13 3.03
C PHE A 278 -11.19 14.65 1.76
N HIS A 279 -10.91 15.94 1.74
CA HIS A 279 -10.32 16.66 0.63
C HIS A 279 -9.10 17.43 1.12
N THR A 280 -8.00 17.35 0.36
CA THR A 280 -6.80 18.14 0.61
C THR A 280 -6.34 18.87 -0.65
N ASP A 281 -5.75 20.06 -0.48
CA ASP A 281 -5.17 20.85 -1.56
C ASP A 281 -3.68 20.51 -1.78
N ASP A 282 -2.95 21.34 -2.53
CA ASP A 282 -1.55 21.10 -2.87
C ASP A 282 -0.54 21.54 -1.79
N THR A 283 -0.99 22.14 -0.69
CA THR A 283 -0.13 22.68 0.36
C THR A 283 -0.55 22.26 1.79
N ILE A 284 0.18 22.76 2.78
CA ILE A 284 -0.04 22.67 4.24
C ILE A 284 -0.74 21.39 4.72
N ASN A 285 0.01 20.29 4.81
CA ASN A 285 -0.53 19.06 5.38
C ASN A 285 -0.25 18.96 6.88
N LYS A 286 -1.24 18.49 7.63
CA LYS A 286 -1.17 18.21 9.08
C LYS A 286 -1.35 16.72 9.37
N LYS A 287 -1.51 16.36 10.64
CA LYS A 287 -1.62 14.97 11.10
C LYS A 287 -2.88 14.27 10.57
N GLY A 288 -3.93 15.02 10.25
CA GLY A 288 -5.20 14.50 9.78
C GLY A 288 -6.09 14.03 10.92
N PHE A 289 -6.98 13.06 10.63
CA PHE A 289 -7.89 12.53 11.64
C PHE A 289 -7.77 11.02 11.85
N GLN A 290 -8.07 10.62 13.09
CA GLN A 290 -8.39 9.26 13.50
C GLN A 290 -9.78 9.30 14.13
N ALA A 291 -10.69 8.51 13.57
CA ALA A 291 -12.05 8.38 14.03
C ALA A 291 -12.39 6.93 14.34
N ARG A 292 -13.42 6.76 15.17
CA ARG A 292 -14.05 5.49 15.47
C ARG A 292 -15.47 5.53 14.98
N TYR A 293 -15.93 4.44 14.38
CA TYR A 293 -17.32 4.30 13.98
C TYR A 293 -17.92 3.02 14.55
N THR A 294 -19.19 3.09 14.91
CA THR A 294 -19.94 1.96 15.45
C THR A 294 -21.41 2.03 15.02
N SER A 295 -22.07 0.89 14.98
CA SER A 295 -23.50 0.78 14.73
C SER A 295 -24.27 1.04 16.03
N THR A 296 -25.21 1.98 16.02
CA THR A 296 -26.04 2.34 17.18
C THR A 296 -27.52 2.20 16.86
N LYS A 297 -28.33 1.81 17.84
CA LYS A 297 -29.77 1.65 17.61
C LYS A 297 -30.45 3.02 17.62
N PHE A 298 -31.36 3.29 16.69
CA PHE A 298 -32.00 4.61 16.56
C PHE A 298 -32.65 5.14 17.86
N GLN A 299 -33.13 4.25 18.74
CA GLN A 299 -33.74 4.63 20.02
C GLN A 299 -32.73 5.18 21.05
N ASP A 300 -31.46 4.83 20.94
CA ASP A 300 -30.39 5.31 21.83
C ASP A 300 -29.84 6.66 21.33
N ALA A 301 -29.82 6.89 20.01
CA ALA A 301 -29.41 8.16 19.39
C ALA A 301 -30.36 9.33 19.72
N LEU A 302 -31.67 9.06 19.91
CA LEU A 302 -32.66 10.08 20.30
C LEU A 302 -32.52 10.54 21.76
N HIS A 303 -31.96 9.72 22.65
CA HIS A 303 -31.76 10.08 24.06
C HIS A 303 -30.48 10.89 24.31
N MET A 304 -29.57 10.95 23.34
CA MET A 304 -28.31 11.71 23.41
C MET A 304 -28.43 13.16 22.93
N ARG A 305 -29.53 13.54 22.25
CA ARG A 305 -29.81 14.93 21.80
C ARG A 305 -30.37 15.86 22.90
N LYS A 306 -29.93 15.72 24.15
CA LYS A 306 -30.43 16.52 25.28
C LYS A 306 -29.40 17.48 25.84
#